data_AF-A0A177LPU9-F1
#
_entry.id   AF-A0A177LPU9-F1
#
_cell.length_a   1.000
_cell.length_b   1.000
_cell.length_c   1.000
_cell.angle_alpha   90.00
_cell.angle_beta   90.00
_cell.angle_gamma   90.00
#
_symmetry.space_group_name_H-M   'P 1'
#
loop_
_entity.id
_entity.type
_entity.pdbx_description
1 polymer ?
#
loop_
_entity_poly.entity_id
_entity_poly.type
_entity_poly.pdbx_seq_one_letter_code
_entity_poly.pdbx_strand_id
1 'polypeptide(L)'
;MKKYQETIYKVILFFSVLINLFLIGLLFFVLRDSFSGAGDYLLEGKSFWYFVAIIAAYCIINSYFIIQLLRNATDIEPEKSIEE
;
A
#
# COMPACT_ATOMS: atom_id res chain seq x y z
N MET A 1 11.61 13.62 -21.75
CA MET A 1 10.68 13.41 -20.61
C MET A 1 11.26 12.37 -19.65
N LYS A 2 12.28 12.69 -18.85
CA LYS A 2 13.01 11.66 -18.07
C LYS A 2 13.07 11.95 -16.56
N LYS A 3 13.66 13.06 -16.11
CA LYS A 3 13.81 13.34 -14.67
C LYS A 3 12.53 13.67 -13.90
N TYR A 4 11.62 14.43 -14.50
CA TYR A 4 10.38 14.85 -13.81
C TYR A 4 9.43 13.66 -13.59
N GLN A 5 9.24 12.80 -14.59
CA GLN A 5 8.39 11.61 -14.44
C GLN A 5 9.00 10.61 -13.45
N GLU A 6 10.33 10.44 -13.45
CA GLU A 6 11.02 9.57 -12.49
C GLU A 6 10.92 10.10 -11.05
N THR A 7 11.00 11.41 -10.85
CA THR A 7 10.83 12.04 -9.53
C THR A 7 9.40 11.88 -9.04
N ILE A 8 8.42 12.17 -9.89
CA ILE A 8 6.99 11.98 -9.58
C ILE A 8 6.71 10.52 -9.24
N TYR A 9 7.28 9.58 -10.00
CA TYR A 9 7.13 8.15 -9.73
C TYR A 9 7.69 7.74 -8.37
N LYS A 10 8.93 8.15 -8.04
CA LYS A 10 9.54 7.88 -6.72
C LYS A 10 8.72 8.46 -5.58
N VAL A 11 8.18 9.67 -5.77
CA VAL A 11 7.32 10.32 -4.77
C VAL A 11 6.02 9.53 -4.58
N ILE A 12 5.34 9.12 -5.66
CA ILE A 12 4.12 8.29 -5.57
C ILE A 12 4.41 6.97 -4.86
N LEU A 13 5.53 6.32 -5.19
CA LEU A 13 5.92 5.05 -4.60
C LEU A 13 6.21 5.20 -3.10
N PHE A 14 6.92 6.26 -2.72
CA PHE A 14 7.19 6.60 -1.32
C PHE A 14 5.89 6.85 -0.53
N PHE A 15 4.97 7.66 -1.08
CA PHE A 15 3.68 7.91 -0.44
C PHE A 15 2.84 6.64 -0.33
N SER A 16 2.87 5.75 -1.34
CA SER A 16 2.17 4.48 -1.28
C SER A 16 2.70 3.58 -0.14
N VAL A 17 4.02 3.49 0.01
CA VAL A 17 4.64 2.75 1.14
C VAL A 17 4.26 3.39 2.48
N LEU A 18 4.32 4.72 2.57
CA LEU A 18 3.99 5.46 3.80
C LEU A 18 2.53 5.27 4.22
N ILE A 19 1.59 5.33 3.28
CA ILE A 19 0.16 5.09 3.54
C ILE A 19 -0.08 3.64 3.94
N ASN A 20 0.56 2.67 3.28
CA ASN A 20 0.44 1.26 3.67
C ASN A 20 0.96 1.01 5.08
N LEU A 21 2.13 1.57 5.45
CA LEU A 21 2.65 1.48 6.81
C LEU A 21 1.71 2.12 7.84
N PHE A 22 1.13 3.27 7.50
CA PHE A 22 0.15 3.95 8.35
C PHE A 22 -1.11 3.10 8.56
N LEU A 23 -1.65 2.49 7.49
CA LEU A 23 -2.80 1.61 7.55
C LEU A 23 -2.53 0.34 8.36
N ILE A 24 -1.36 -0.28 8.19
CA ILE A 24 -0.93 -1.42 9.00
C ILE A 24 -0.79 -1.04 10.48
N GLY A 25 -0.23 0.15 10.76
CA GLY A 25 -0.16 0.69 12.12
C GLY A 25 -1.54 0.86 12.75
N LEU A 26 -2.48 1.49 12.03
CA LEU A 26 -3.86 1.63 12.48
C LEU A 26 -4.53 0.27 12.71
N LEU A 27 -4.33 -0.67 11.79
CA LEU A 27 -4.85 -2.03 11.92
C LEU A 27 -4.31 -2.70 13.20
N PHE A 28 -3.01 -2.55 13.48
CA PHE A 28 -2.39 -3.10 14.68
C PHE A 28 -2.95 -2.46 15.96
N PHE A 29 -3.13 -1.13 15.99
CA PHE A 29 -3.74 -0.46 17.14
C PHE A 29 -5.18 -0.91 17.37
N VAL A 30 -5.99 -0.99 16.32
CA VAL A 30 -7.38 -1.46 16.40
C VAL A 30 -7.46 -2.92 16.83
N LEU A 31 -6.62 -3.80 16.29
CA LEU A 31 -6.52 -5.20 16.71
C LEU A 31 -6.11 -5.32 18.19
N ARG A 32 -5.07 -4.59 18.60
CA ARG A 32 -4.56 -4.61 19.98
C ARG A 32 -5.62 -4.13 20.96
N ASP A 33 -6.33 -3.07 20.62
CA ASP A 33 -7.38 -2.49 21.45
C ASP A 33 -8.54 -3.48 21.61
N SER A 34 -9.04 -4.05 20.50
CA SER A 34 -10.06 -5.10 20.51
C SER A 34 -9.66 -6.36 21.28
N PHE A 35 -8.40 -6.81 21.22
CA PHE A 35 -7.95 -8.00 21.95
C PHE A 35 -7.64 -7.73 23.43
N SER A 36 -7.34 -6.50 23.83
CA SER A 36 -6.98 -6.20 25.22
C SER A 36 -8.16 -6.19 26.19
N GLY A 37 -9.41 -6.21 25.68
CA GLY A 37 -10.62 -6.19 26.49
C GLY A 37 -10.83 -4.92 27.33
N ALA A 38 -9.95 -3.92 27.17
CA ALA A 38 -9.92 -2.66 27.93
C ALA A 38 -10.39 -1.44 27.11
N GLY A 39 -10.68 -1.63 25.82
CA GLY A 39 -11.00 -0.56 24.87
C GLY A 39 -12.48 -0.18 24.88
N ASP A 40 -12.74 1.13 24.94
CA ASP A 40 -14.05 1.73 24.76
C ASP A 40 -14.62 1.32 23.38
N TYR A 41 -15.86 0.84 23.36
CA TYR A 41 -16.48 -0.01 22.33
C TYR A 41 -16.77 0.68 20.98
N LEU A 42 -15.88 1.53 20.48
CA LEU A 42 -16.14 2.33 19.27
C LEU A 42 -16.25 1.48 17.98
N LEU A 43 -15.69 0.27 17.96
CA LEU A 43 -15.73 -0.64 16.81
C LEU A 43 -15.94 -2.11 17.24
N GLU A 44 -17.08 -2.42 17.86
CA GLU A 44 -17.43 -3.82 18.15
C GLU A 44 -18.16 -4.52 16.97
N GLY A 45 -17.85 -5.81 16.78
CA GLY A 45 -18.58 -6.69 15.87
C GLY A 45 -18.34 -6.41 14.39
N LYS A 46 -19.40 -6.08 13.63
CA LYS A 46 -19.34 -5.96 12.16
C LYS A 46 -18.47 -4.79 11.68
N SER A 47 -18.43 -3.65 12.38
CA SER A 47 -17.66 -2.48 11.91
C SER A 47 -16.16 -2.70 11.98
N PHE A 48 -15.69 -3.48 12.95
CA PHE A 48 -14.31 -3.95 13.02
C PHE A 48 -13.91 -4.73 11.76
N TRP A 49 -14.70 -5.72 11.39
CA TRP A 49 -14.43 -6.53 10.19
C TRP A 49 -14.53 -5.71 8.90
N TYR A 50 -15.41 -4.70 8.84
CA TYR A 50 -15.42 -3.75 7.72
C TYR A 50 -14.15 -2.91 7.66
N PHE A 51 -13.65 -2.42 8.80
CA PHE A 51 -12.40 -1.67 8.87
C PHE A 51 -11.22 -2.53 8.39
N VAL A 52 -11.12 -3.76 8.88
CA VAL A 52 -10.10 -4.73 8.45
C VAL A 52 -10.22 -5.01 6.94
N ALA A 53 -11.44 -5.24 6.43
CA ALA A 53 -11.67 -5.53 5.02
C ALA A 53 -11.32 -4.35 4.11
N ILE A 54 -11.63 -3.10 4.50
CA ILE A 54 -11.27 -1.89 3.76
C ILE A 54 -9.75 -1.74 3.69
N ILE A 55 -9.05 -1.95 4.82
CA ILE A 55 -7.58 -1.89 4.86
C ILE A 55 -6.98 -2.99 3.97
N ALA A 56 -7.47 -4.22 4.08
CA ALA A 56 -6.98 -5.34 3.26
C ALA A 56 -7.20 -5.09 1.77
N ALA A 57 -8.39 -4.63 1.37
CA ALA A 57 -8.71 -4.31 -0.02
C ALA A 57 -7.82 -3.18 -0.55
N TYR A 58 -7.59 -2.13 0.25
CA TYR A 58 -6.69 -1.04 -0.11
C TYR A 58 -5.26 -1.54 -0.34
N CYS A 59 -4.71 -2.33 0.59
CA CYS A 59 -3.37 -2.91 0.46
C CYS A 59 -3.23 -3.79 -0.79
N ILE A 60 -4.25 -4.59 -1.13
CA ILE A 60 -4.26 -5.46 -2.32
C ILE A 60 -4.27 -4.61 -3.59
N ILE A 61 -5.17 -3.62 -3.69
CA ILE A 61 -5.26 -2.75 -4.87
C ILE A 61 -3.96 -1.98 -5.06
N ASN A 62 -3.39 -1.45 -3.98
CA ASN A 62 -2.16 -0.68 -4.02
C ASN A 62 -0.96 -1.56 -4.43
N SER A 63 -0.89 -2.80 -3.92
CA SER A 63 0.13 -3.78 -4.35
C SER A 63 -0.04 -4.15 -5.82
N TYR A 64 -1.28 -4.38 -6.28
CA TYR A 64 -1.56 -4.65 -7.70
C TYR A 64 -1.11 -3.49 -8.58
N PHE A 65 -1.41 -2.26 -8.17
CA PHE A 65 -1.02 -1.06 -8.90
C PHE A 65 0.51 -0.94 -8.98
N ILE A 66 1.23 -1.18 -7.88
CA ILE A 66 2.70 -1.21 -7.86
C ILE A 66 3.26 -2.29 -8.78
N ILE A 67 2.73 -3.52 -8.74
CA ILE A 67 3.18 -4.63 -9.59
C ILE A 67 2.94 -4.32 -11.07
N GLN A 68 1.77 -3.77 -11.41
CA GLN A 68 1.45 -3.36 -12.78
C GLN A 68 2.38 -2.24 -13.26
N LEU A 69 2.67 -1.28 -12.40
CA LEU A 69 3.60 -0.20 -12.70
C LEU A 69 5.04 -0.70 -12.88
N LEU A 70 5.47 -1.66 -12.06
CA LEU A 70 6.76 -2.34 -12.21
C LEU A 70 6.83 -3.10 -13.53
N ARG A 71 5.82 -3.92 -13.87
CA ARG A 71 5.76 -4.61 -15.16
C ARG A 71 5.85 -3.63 -16.33
N ASN A 72 5.05 -2.56 -16.30
CA ASN A 72 5.08 -1.54 -17.35
C ASN A 72 6.43 -0.81 -17.39
N ALA A 73 7.11 -0.62 -16.27
CA ALA A 73 8.46 -0.05 -16.24
C ALA A 73 9.51 -1.03 -16.81
N THR A 74 9.39 -2.33 -16.54
CA THR A 74 10.25 -3.37 -17.13
C THR A 74 10.01 -3.51 -18.65
N ASP A 75 8.76 -3.40 -19.10
CA ASP A 75 8.41 -3.44 -20.53
C ASP A 75 8.86 -2.17 -21.30
N ILE A 76 9.25 -1.09 -20.59
CA ILE A 76 9.85 0.14 -21.18
C ILE A 76 11.40 0.02 -21.24
N GLU A 77 12.00 -1.03 -20.68
CA GLU A 77 13.38 -1.46 -20.97
C GLU A 77 13.41 -2.68 -21.91
N PRO A 78 12.93 -2.59 -23.17
CA PRO A 78 13.45 -3.49 -24.18
C PRO A 78 14.84 -2.99 -24.56
N GLU A 79 15.84 -3.85 -24.42
CA GLU A 79 16.95 -3.90 -25.38
C GLU A 79 17.92 -2.70 -25.38
N LYS A 80 18.72 -2.53 -24.32
CA LYS A 80 19.94 -1.70 -24.44
C LYS A 80 21.16 -2.14 -23.64
N SER A 81 21.30 -3.44 -23.36
CA SER A 81 22.47 -3.95 -22.63
C SER A 81 23.09 -5.23 -23.21
N ILE A 82 22.78 -5.60 -24.46
CA ILE A 82 23.49 -6.69 -25.14
C ILE A 82 23.78 -6.27 -26.59
N GLU A 83 24.59 -5.23 -26.76
CA GLU A 83 25.44 -4.98 -27.93
C GLU A 83 26.29 -3.74 -27.64
N GLU A 84 27.43 -3.95 -26.99
CA GLU A 84 28.74 -3.33 -27.27
C GLU A 84 29.81 -3.95 -26.37
#